data_AF-A0A2T6FA08-F1
#
_entry.id   AF-A0A2T6FA08-F1
#
_cell.length_a   1.000
_cell.length_b   1.000
_cell.length_c   1.000
_cell.angle_alpha   90.00
_cell.angle_beta   90.00
_cell.angle_gamma   90.00
#
_symmetry.space_group_name_H-M   'P 1'
#
loop_
_entity.id
_entity.type
_entity.pdbx_description
1 polymer ?
#
loop_
_entity_poly.entity_id
_entity_poly.type
_entity_poly.pdbx_seq_one_letter_code
_entity_poly.pdbx_strand_id
1 'polypeptide(L)'
;MAKSQFLSLSIVAGCICAPSIGWARGLTLDSMQGRWLAAAVISLAYFVFCVATVRKYQRTQREQEALWTSGENDTMVNASSATETKSDTVLIAFASQTGFSEQLAVKTAQSMRDSGLSVRILPLGRVDENHLASVSKALFIVSTTGEGDAPDGAAGFARRMAETDIHKALDLRFGILALGDLSYAHYCAFGHALESWLHRRHAQPLFDTVEVDNGDEGALRHWQHHLGVLSGHTEVADWSKPAYGRWRLAERRLLNAGSIGGPAFHLALTPIDLPAPSWQAGDIAEIGPRNSSDDVKRFLSILSLDNVDVATSDSDSMKLLDALASLLLPHEDEEIAALSGLTPVQLSSRLKPLPHREYSIASLPDNGTLDLLVRRILREDDRLGIGSGWLTQHVAIGGEIALRVRSNRNFHPPTDNVPLILIGNGTGLAGLRAHVQARAAAGRYQNWLIFGERSRDADYLHWEEIEAWLASGLLKRVDLAFSRDQIERIYVQDKLREAADELRRWVDDGAAIYVCGSLLGMASGVADALEEVLGESQMMALAEAGRYRRDVY
;
A
#
# COMPACT_ATOMS: atom_id res chain seq x y z
N MET A 1 16.94 -40.03 -17.71
CA MET A 1 18.41 -40.02 -17.45
C MET A 1 18.65 -38.85 -16.49
N ALA A 2 19.11 -38.95 -15.25
CA ALA A 2 19.64 -40.04 -14.45
C ALA A 2 18.95 -40.05 -13.07
N LYS A 3 18.96 -41.23 -12.44
CA LYS A 3 18.35 -41.60 -11.16
C LYS A 3 19.36 -41.47 -10.01
N SER A 4 18.78 -41.36 -8.80
CA SER A 4 19.17 -41.96 -7.50
C SER A 4 20.38 -41.43 -6.72
N GLN A 5 20.09 -41.04 -5.47
CA GLN A 5 20.55 -41.64 -4.20
C GLN A 5 19.65 -41.04 -3.07
N PHE A 6 18.67 -41.75 -2.49
CA PHE A 6 18.75 -42.65 -1.30
C PHE A 6 19.53 -42.02 -0.12
N LEU A 7 19.14 -42.06 1.16
CA LEU A 7 17.95 -42.50 1.91
C LEU A 7 18.23 -42.13 3.39
N SER A 8 17.17 -41.87 4.16
CA SER A 8 16.98 -42.06 5.61
C SER A 8 18.14 -42.57 6.48
N LEU A 9 18.41 -41.89 7.60
CA LEU A 9 18.87 -42.53 8.84
C LEU A 9 18.16 -41.93 10.05
N SER A 10 17.18 -42.68 10.56
CA SER A 10 16.73 -42.65 11.95
C SER A 10 17.34 -43.85 12.68
N ILE A 11 17.53 -43.71 13.99
CA ILE A 11 17.73 -44.78 15.00
C ILE A 11 19.16 -45.35 15.07
N VAL A 12 19.95 -44.84 16.02
CA VAL A 12 20.64 -45.68 17.03
C VAL A 12 20.74 -44.90 18.34
N ALA A 13 19.84 -45.20 19.27
CA ALA A 13 20.04 -44.95 20.69
C ALA A 13 20.46 -46.27 21.34
N GLY A 14 21.49 -46.23 22.18
CA GLY A 14 21.83 -47.31 23.10
C GLY A 14 23.06 -48.13 22.73
N CYS A 15 24.18 -47.84 23.40
CA CYS A 15 24.97 -48.82 24.17
C CYS A 15 26.20 -48.13 24.77
N ILE A 16 26.14 -47.86 26.07
CA ILE A 16 27.27 -47.49 26.93
C ILE A 16 27.89 -48.80 27.42
N CYS A 17 29.19 -49.03 27.14
CA CYS A 17 30.14 -49.69 28.05
C CYS A 17 31.60 -49.64 27.54
N ALA A 18 32.43 -48.89 28.29
CA ALA A 18 33.87 -49.08 28.58
C ALA A 18 34.93 -48.75 27.48
N PRO A 19 36.23 -48.56 27.84
CA PRO A 19 36.80 -47.24 28.12
C PRO A 19 38.13 -46.95 27.37
N SER A 20 38.77 -45.83 27.74
CA SER A 20 40.18 -45.44 27.52
C SER A 20 40.60 -44.99 26.12
N ILE A 21 40.82 -43.67 25.97
CA ILE A 21 42.12 -43.04 25.67
C ILE A 21 41.98 -41.55 26.03
N GLY A 22 42.87 -41.09 26.91
CA GLY A 22 42.96 -39.70 27.36
C GLY A 22 43.51 -38.77 26.27
N TRP A 23 43.70 -37.50 26.63
CA TRP A 23 44.17 -36.37 25.80
C TRP A 23 43.07 -35.49 25.18
N ALA A 24 42.18 -34.96 26.03
CA ALA A 24 41.56 -33.64 25.88
C ALA A 24 40.73 -33.29 27.14
N ARG A 25 41.38 -33.21 28.30
CA ARG A 25 40.76 -32.66 29.52
C ARG A 25 41.39 -31.31 29.82
N GLY A 26 40.72 -30.24 29.42
CA GLY A 26 41.14 -28.90 29.78
C GLY A 26 40.46 -27.82 28.97
N LEU A 27 39.12 -27.83 28.92
CA LEU A 27 38.23 -26.70 28.62
C LEU A 27 36.79 -27.22 28.63
N THR A 28 36.33 -27.75 29.76
CA THR A 28 34.90 -27.96 30.01
C THR A 28 34.30 -26.65 30.50
N LEU A 29 33.04 -26.37 30.15
CA LEU A 29 32.27 -25.18 30.57
C LEU A 29 32.13 -25.02 32.10
N ASP A 30 32.58 -26.01 32.88
CA ASP A 30 32.57 -25.99 34.35
C ASP A 30 33.71 -25.18 34.97
N SER A 31 34.79 -24.87 34.24
CA SER A 31 35.87 -24.04 34.78
C SER A 31 35.59 -22.55 34.58
N MET A 32 35.93 -21.72 35.56
CA MET A 32 35.76 -20.26 35.49
C MET A 32 36.44 -19.69 34.24
N GLN A 33 37.62 -20.19 33.88
CA GLN A 33 38.34 -19.81 32.66
C GLN A 33 37.58 -20.22 31.39
N GLY A 34 36.96 -21.40 31.35
CA GLY A 34 36.13 -21.84 30.22
C GLY A 34 34.87 -21.00 30.04
N ARG A 35 34.25 -20.53 31.13
CA ARG A 35 33.09 -19.62 31.08
C ARG A 35 33.46 -18.23 30.56
N TRP A 36 34.61 -17.69 30.97
CA TRP A 36 35.11 -16.42 30.44
C TRP A 36 35.49 -16.51 28.96
N LEU A 37 36.07 -17.64 28.53
CA LEU A 37 36.41 -17.85 27.12
C LEU A 37 35.16 -18.01 26.25
N ALA A 38 34.15 -18.74 26.73
CA ALA A 38 32.85 -18.85 26.05
C ALA A 38 32.13 -17.50 25.99
N ALA A 39 32.14 -16.72 27.08
CA ALA A 39 31.56 -15.37 27.10
C ALA A 39 32.28 -14.43 26.11
N ALA A 40 33.60 -14.46 26.06
CA ALA A 40 34.38 -13.64 25.12
C ALA A 40 34.09 -14.01 23.66
N VAL A 41 33.95 -15.31 23.35
CA VAL A 41 33.59 -15.77 22.00
C VAL A 41 32.17 -15.34 21.62
N ILE A 42 31.21 -15.45 22.55
CA ILE A 42 29.82 -15.00 22.32
C ILE A 42 29.76 -13.48 22.12
N SER A 43 30.46 -12.71 22.95
CA SER A 43 30.52 -11.25 22.82
C SER A 43 31.20 -10.81 21.52
N LEU A 44 32.25 -11.51 21.09
CA LEU A 44 32.91 -11.23 19.81
C LEU A 44 32.00 -11.60 18.62
N ALA A 45 31.30 -12.73 18.69
CA ALA A 45 30.34 -13.15 17.67
C ALA A 45 29.16 -12.15 17.57
N TYR A 46 28.65 -11.68 18.71
CA TYR A 46 27.62 -10.66 18.78
C TYR A 46 28.11 -9.31 18.23
N PHE A 47 29.33 -8.88 18.56
CA PHE A 47 29.92 -7.66 18.02
C PHE A 47 30.11 -7.74 16.50
N VAL A 48 30.63 -8.85 15.98
CA VAL A 48 30.76 -9.08 14.53
C VAL A 48 29.39 -9.11 13.86
N PHE A 49 28.38 -9.72 14.48
CA PHE A 49 27.00 -9.71 14.00
C PHE A 49 26.40 -8.29 13.97
N CYS A 50 26.59 -7.49 15.02
CA CYS A 50 26.17 -6.08 15.07
C CYS A 50 26.86 -5.25 13.99
N VAL A 51 28.18 -5.39 13.81
CA VAL A 51 28.92 -4.68 12.77
C VAL A 51 28.51 -5.12 11.36
N ALA A 52 28.26 -6.42 11.14
CA ALA A 52 27.77 -6.94 9.87
C ALA A 52 26.34 -6.45 9.57
N THR A 53 25.49 -6.36 10.60
CA THR A 53 24.12 -5.85 10.49
C THR A 53 24.10 -4.36 10.19
N VAL A 54 24.93 -3.56 10.88
CA VAL A 54 25.11 -2.12 10.61
C VAL A 54 25.69 -1.89 9.22
N ARG A 55 26.67 -2.68 8.78
CA ARG A 55 27.23 -2.59 7.42
C ARG A 55 26.22 -3.00 6.34
N LYS A 56 25.38 -4.01 6.60
CA LYS A 56 24.31 -4.42 5.70
C LYS A 56 23.21 -3.36 5.62
N TYR A 57 22.82 -2.79 6.77
CA TYR A 57 21.91 -1.65 6.86
C TYR A 57 22.44 -0.44 6.07
N GLN A 58 23.71 -0.06 6.28
CA GLN A 58 24.36 1.00 5.51
C GLN A 58 24.42 0.69 4.00
N ARG A 59 24.57 -0.57 3.62
CA ARG A 59 24.59 -0.99 2.21
C ARG A 59 23.20 -0.91 1.56
N THR A 60 22.14 -1.32 2.26
CA THR A 60 20.77 -1.24 1.75
C THR A 60 20.24 0.20 1.74
N GLN A 61 20.63 1.02 2.72
CA GLN A 61 20.42 2.47 2.67
C GLN A 61 21.11 3.07 1.45
N ARG A 62 22.37 2.69 1.17
CA ARG A 62 23.07 3.09 -0.05
C ARG A 62 22.42 2.57 -1.33
N GLU A 63 21.71 1.45 -1.32
CA GLU A 63 21.00 0.90 -2.48
C GLU A 63 19.68 1.65 -2.75
N GLN A 64 18.94 2.04 -1.70
CA GLN A 64 17.76 2.92 -1.81
C GLN A 64 18.16 4.34 -2.21
N GLU A 65 19.23 4.85 -1.58
CA GLU A 65 19.84 6.13 -1.90
C GLU A 65 20.37 6.10 -3.34
N ALA A 66 21.08 5.04 -3.78
CA ALA A 66 21.56 4.89 -5.16
C ALA A 66 20.45 4.87 -6.23
N LEU A 67 19.23 4.45 -5.89
CA LEU A 67 18.07 4.53 -6.79
C LEU A 67 17.56 5.98 -6.93
N TRP A 68 17.77 6.81 -5.90
CA TRP A 68 17.44 8.24 -5.87
C TRP A 68 18.60 9.15 -6.32
N THR A 69 19.85 8.71 -6.12
CA THR A 69 21.12 9.41 -6.36
C THR A 69 21.90 8.87 -7.55
N SER A 70 21.29 8.05 -8.42
CA SER A 70 21.94 7.53 -9.64
C SER A 70 22.42 8.60 -10.64
N GLY A 71 22.24 9.90 -10.33
CA GLY A 71 22.81 11.04 -11.06
C GLY A 71 23.89 11.84 -10.30
N GLU A 72 24.33 11.39 -9.11
CA GLU A 72 25.23 12.17 -8.24
C GLU A 72 26.73 11.87 -8.49
N ASN A 73 27.06 10.78 -9.19
CA ASN A 73 28.45 10.36 -9.43
C ASN A 73 29.18 11.08 -10.58
N ASP A 74 28.50 11.90 -11.38
CA ASP A 74 29.12 12.62 -12.52
C ASP A 74 29.62 14.04 -12.18
N THR A 75 29.34 14.55 -10.97
CA THR A 75 29.67 15.94 -10.59
C THR A 75 30.81 16.09 -9.58
N MET A 76 31.41 15.00 -9.10
CA MET A 76 32.41 15.06 -8.02
C MET A 76 33.88 15.12 -8.47
N VAL A 77 34.18 15.79 -9.60
CA VAL A 77 35.57 16.09 -10.02
C VAL A 77 35.91 17.59 -9.99
N ASN A 78 34.96 18.52 -9.86
CA ASN A 78 35.27 19.96 -9.85
C ASN A 78 34.69 20.70 -8.63
N ALA A 79 35.17 20.38 -7.44
CA ALA A 79 34.96 21.21 -6.24
C ALA A 79 36.22 22.02 -5.93
N SER A 80 36.40 23.15 -6.61
CA SER A 80 37.28 24.25 -6.20
C SER A 80 36.91 25.55 -6.92
N SER A 81 35.75 26.11 -6.58
CA SER A 81 35.51 27.57 -6.54
C SER A 81 34.08 27.84 -6.09
N ALA A 82 33.92 28.52 -4.96
CA ALA A 82 32.65 29.04 -4.49
C ALA A 82 32.16 30.17 -5.41
N THR A 83 31.01 29.96 -6.04
CA THR A 83 30.13 31.01 -6.56
C THR A 83 28.72 30.43 -6.51
N GLU A 84 27.78 31.13 -5.87
CA GLU A 84 26.37 30.75 -5.68
C GLU A 84 25.63 30.61 -7.02
N THR A 85 25.93 29.54 -7.75
CA THR A 85 25.30 29.23 -9.03
C THR A 85 24.30 28.10 -8.76
N LYS A 86 23.01 28.38 -8.91
CA LYS A 86 21.97 27.35 -8.76
C LYS A 86 22.25 26.18 -9.71
N SER A 87 22.03 24.97 -9.21
CA SER A 87 22.24 23.77 -10.00
C SER A 87 21.24 23.72 -11.17
N ASP A 88 21.71 23.28 -12.34
CA ASP A 88 20.85 22.96 -13.49
C ASP A 88 20.13 21.61 -13.31
N THR A 89 20.29 20.98 -12.14
CA THR A 89 19.53 19.79 -11.75
C THR A 89 18.08 20.14 -11.45
N VAL A 90 17.15 19.44 -12.10
CA VAL A 90 15.72 19.53 -11.81
C VAL A 90 15.41 18.70 -10.58
N LEU A 91 14.77 19.32 -9.58
CA LEU A 91 14.21 18.60 -8.45
C LEU A 91 12.86 18.00 -8.82
N ILE A 92 12.66 16.72 -8.58
CA ILE A 92 11.36 16.06 -8.63
C ILE A 92 10.98 15.68 -7.21
N ALA A 93 9.94 16.31 -6.67
CA ALA A 93 9.41 16.02 -5.36
C ALA A 93 8.07 15.28 -5.48
N PHE A 94 7.84 14.25 -4.68
CA PHE A 94 6.58 13.50 -4.71
C PHE A 94 5.95 13.33 -3.35
N ALA A 95 4.61 13.36 -3.31
CA ALA A 95 3.82 12.98 -2.16
C ALA A 95 2.80 11.93 -2.60
N SER A 96 2.84 10.75 -1.99
CA SER A 96 1.94 9.66 -2.35
C SER A 96 1.47 8.95 -1.10
N GLN A 97 0.19 8.60 -1.04
CA GLN A 97 -0.34 7.71 -0.02
C GLN A 97 -0.23 6.26 -0.45
N THR A 98 -0.65 5.98 -1.69
CA THR A 98 -0.74 4.63 -2.23
C THR A 98 0.45 4.25 -3.14
N GLY A 99 1.36 5.19 -3.43
CA GLY A 99 2.57 4.97 -4.24
C GLY A 99 2.40 5.30 -5.73
N PHE A 100 1.20 5.67 -6.21
CA PHE A 100 1.00 6.03 -7.62
C PHE A 100 1.77 7.30 -8.04
N SER A 101 1.72 8.36 -7.21
CA SER A 101 2.50 9.59 -7.41
C SER A 101 4.01 9.32 -7.42
N GLU A 102 4.49 8.39 -6.59
CA GLU A 102 5.89 7.96 -6.58
C GLU A 102 6.27 7.28 -7.90
N GLN A 103 5.43 6.38 -8.41
CA GLN A 103 5.67 5.72 -9.70
C GLN A 103 5.74 6.74 -10.84
N LEU A 104 4.84 7.73 -10.86
CA LEU A 104 4.86 8.81 -11.85
C LEU A 104 6.10 9.70 -11.70
N ALA A 105 6.56 9.96 -10.48
CA ALA A 105 7.80 10.69 -10.25
C ALA A 105 9.03 9.94 -10.78
N VAL A 106 9.10 8.63 -10.58
CA VAL A 106 10.15 7.77 -11.16
C VAL A 106 10.08 7.78 -12.69
N LYS A 107 8.89 7.64 -13.28
CA LYS A 107 8.71 7.72 -14.74
C LYS A 107 9.09 9.11 -15.30
N THR A 108 8.71 10.17 -14.59
CA THR A 108 9.07 11.56 -14.92
C THR A 108 10.59 11.73 -14.91
N ALA A 109 11.25 11.26 -13.85
CA ALA A 109 12.70 11.34 -13.74
C ALA A 109 13.40 10.55 -14.84
N GLN A 110 12.92 9.35 -15.15
CA GLN A 110 13.47 8.54 -16.23
C GLN A 110 13.35 9.25 -17.56
N SER A 111 12.15 9.73 -17.92
CA SER A 111 11.91 10.47 -19.18
C SER A 111 12.80 11.71 -19.32
N MET A 112 13.00 12.46 -18.23
CA MET A 112 13.88 13.63 -18.24
C MET A 112 15.37 13.26 -18.34
N ARG A 113 15.80 12.19 -17.66
CA ARG A 113 17.18 11.68 -17.75
C ARG A 113 17.50 11.12 -19.14
N ASP A 114 16.56 10.41 -19.75
CA ASP A 114 16.67 9.89 -21.11
C ASP A 114 16.84 11.03 -22.13
N SER A 115 16.33 12.22 -21.80
CA SER A 115 16.48 13.44 -22.59
C SER A 115 17.72 14.27 -22.22
N GLY A 116 18.63 13.72 -21.39
CA GLY A 116 19.91 14.34 -21.01
C GLY A 116 19.85 15.34 -19.87
N LEU A 117 18.72 15.49 -19.17
CA LEU A 117 18.61 16.38 -18.01
C LEU A 117 19.11 15.71 -16.73
N SER A 118 19.79 16.50 -15.89
CA SER A 118 20.14 16.08 -14.53
C SER A 118 18.92 16.18 -13.62
N VAL A 119 18.58 15.08 -12.94
CA VAL A 119 17.35 14.99 -12.12
C VAL A 119 17.61 14.35 -10.76
N ARG A 120 17.15 15.02 -9.71
CA ARG A 120 17.12 14.51 -8.33
C ARG A 120 15.69 14.24 -7.90
N ILE A 121 15.41 13.05 -7.35
CA ILE A 121 14.08 12.69 -6.83
C ILE A 121 14.11 12.70 -5.30
N LEU A 122 13.13 13.33 -4.65
CA LEU A 122 12.96 13.31 -3.19
C LEU A 122 11.48 13.10 -2.79
N PRO A 123 11.19 12.34 -1.72
CA PRO A 123 9.90 12.42 -1.06
C PRO A 123 9.66 13.83 -0.52
N LEU A 124 8.45 14.37 -0.68
CA LEU A 124 8.15 15.76 -0.34
C LEU A 124 8.40 16.07 1.15
N GLY A 125 8.15 15.13 2.06
CA GLY A 125 8.45 15.29 3.48
C GLY A 125 9.92 15.60 3.79
N ARG A 126 10.85 15.13 2.94
CA ARG A 126 12.30 15.35 3.07
C ARG A 126 12.80 16.62 2.36
N VAL A 127 11.93 17.33 1.66
CA VAL A 127 12.30 18.60 1.01
C VAL A 127 12.36 19.70 2.07
N ASP A 128 13.49 20.39 2.12
CA ASP A 128 13.72 21.55 2.98
C ASP A 128 14.02 22.82 2.16
N GLU A 129 14.21 23.94 2.85
CA GLU A 129 14.52 25.24 2.24
C GLU A 129 15.83 25.22 1.43
N ASN A 130 16.83 24.46 1.85
CA ASN A 130 18.12 24.39 1.16
C ASN A 130 17.95 23.66 -0.18
N HIS A 131 17.17 22.58 -0.19
CA HIS A 131 16.84 21.87 -1.42
C HIS A 131 16.13 22.80 -2.42
N LEU A 132 15.11 23.54 -1.98
CA LEU A 132 14.37 24.47 -2.84
C LEU A 132 15.21 25.66 -3.32
N ALA A 133 16.08 26.21 -2.47
CA ALA A 133 16.96 27.32 -2.82
C ALA A 133 18.10 26.90 -3.78
N SER A 134 18.52 25.64 -3.74
CA SER A 134 19.64 25.13 -4.54
C SER A 134 19.33 24.89 -6.03
N VAL A 135 18.05 24.87 -6.42
CA VAL A 135 17.60 24.51 -7.77
C VAL A 135 16.85 25.66 -8.43
N SER A 136 16.92 25.74 -9.76
CA SER A 136 16.15 26.72 -10.54
C SER A 136 14.79 26.19 -11.02
N LYS A 137 14.61 24.86 -11.03
CA LYS A 137 13.40 24.18 -11.48
C LYS A 137 13.01 23.04 -10.52
N ALA A 138 11.73 22.91 -10.21
CA ALA A 138 11.17 21.79 -9.48
C ALA A 138 9.86 21.28 -10.10
N LEU A 139 9.65 19.96 -10.10
CA LEU A 139 8.39 19.34 -10.46
C LEU A 139 7.82 18.64 -9.23
N PHE A 140 6.55 18.87 -8.95
CA PHE A 140 5.86 18.29 -7.80
C PHE A 140 4.79 17.32 -8.29
N ILE A 141 4.86 16.06 -7.86
CA ILE A 141 3.87 15.03 -8.18
C ILE A 141 3.20 14.59 -6.88
N VAL A 142 2.00 15.11 -6.62
CA VAL A 142 1.37 15.03 -5.30
C VAL A 142 -0.04 14.47 -5.41
N SER A 143 -0.39 13.49 -4.56
CA SER A 143 -1.76 13.03 -4.39
C SER A 143 -2.44 13.73 -3.23
N THR A 144 -3.75 13.88 -3.31
CA THR A 144 -4.61 14.27 -2.18
C THR A 144 -5.13 13.04 -1.45
N THR A 145 -5.31 13.13 -0.13
CA THR A 145 -5.90 12.06 0.70
C THR A 145 -7.13 12.53 1.47
N GLY A 146 -8.05 11.60 1.76
CA GLY A 146 -9.20 11.85 2.65
C GLY A 146 -10.03 13.05 2.19
N GLU A 147 -10.13 14.06 3.07
CA GLU A 147 -10.93 15.28 2.89
C GLU A 147 -10.14 16.45 2.28
N GLY A 148 -9.06 16.17 1.54
CA GLY A 148 -8.25 17.22 0.90
C GLY A 148 -6.83 17.37 1.47
N ASP A 149 -6.45 16.51 2.41
CA ASP A 149 -5.19 16.57 3.13
C ASP A 149 -3.99 16.06 2.31
N ALA A 150 -2.80 16.41 2.78
CA ALA A 150 -1.55 15.86 2.30
C ALA A 150 -1.41 14.38 2.68
N PRO A 151 -0.75 13.55 1.85
CA PRO A 151 -0.34 12.20 2.24
C PRO A 151 0.56 12.22 3.48
N ASP A 152 0.57 11.13 4.25
CA ASP A 152 1.26 11.07 5.54
C ASP A 152 2.74 11.40 5.46
N GLY A 153 3.40 10.88 4.42
CA GLY A 153 4.81 11.14 4.15
C GLY A 153 5.13 12.60 3.80
N ALA A 154 4.13 13.46 3.65
CA ALA A 154 4.24 14.89 3.39
C ALA A 154 3.60 15.76 4.47
N ALA A 155 3.00 15.19 5.53
CA ALA A 155 2.31 15.95 6.57
C ALA A 155 3.22 17.01 7.25
N GLY A 156 4.48 16.64 7.55
CA GLY A 156 5.47 17.57 8.09
C GLY A 156 5.79 18.73 7.14
N PHE A 157 5.81 18.49 5.83
CA PHE A 157 5.99 19.54 4.82
C PHE A 157 4.75 20.43 4.73
N ALA A 158 3.55 19.85 4.75
CA ALA A 158 2.28 20.58 4.71
C ALA A 158 2.13 21.53 5.92
N ARG A 159 2.55 21.10 7.12
CA ARG A 159 2.60 21.97 8.30
C ARG A 159 3.56 23.13 8.11
N ARG A 160 4.78 22.88 7.61
CA ARG A 160 5.72 23.97 7.28
C ARG A 160 5.10 24.95 6.30
N MET A 161 4.36 24.48 5.29
CA MET A 161 3.68 25.38 4.35
C MET A 161 2.69 26.34 5.05
N ALA A 162 2.06 25.91 6.13
CA ALA A 162 1.15 26.74 6.93
C ALA A 162 1.89 27.72 7.86
N GLU A 163 3.06 27.32 8.37
CA GLU A 163 3.85 28.09 9.35
C GLU A 163 4.89 29.04 8.72
N THR A 164 5.24 28.86 7.45
CA THR A 164 6.37 29.57 6.81
C THR A 164 6.16 31.08 6.74
N ASP A 165 7.15 31.83 7.20
CA ASP A 165 7.25 33.28 7.01
C ASP A 165 7.40 33.62 5.52
N ILE A 166 6.39 34.30 4.98
CA ILE A 166 6.13 34.48 3.53
C ILE A 166 7.14 35.46 2.89
N HIS A 167 7.99 36.12 3.68
CA HIS A 167 8.86 37.20 3.19
C HIS A 167 10.11 36.73 2.42
N LYS A 168 10.43 35.44 2.38
CA LYS A 168 11.58 34.92 1.62
C LYS A 168 11.14 34.44 0.23
N ALA A 169 11.44 35.20 -0.81
CA ALA A 169 11.17 34.78 -2.18
C ALA A 169 11.97 33.51 -2.57
N LEU A 170 11.33 32.60 -3.29
CA LEU A 170 11.95 31.47 -3.96
C LEU A 170 12.10 31.83 -5.44
N ASP A 171 13.33 32.05 -5.89
CA ASP A 171 13.62 32.13 -7.32
C ASP A 171 13.63 30.70 -7.92
N LEU A 172 12.42 30.16 -8.07
CA LEU A 172 12.15 28.79 -8.46
C LEU A 172 11.07 28.78 -9.53
N ARG A 173 11.29 28.03 -10.61
CA ARG A 173 10.23 27.68 -11.54
C ARG A 173 9.66 26.32 -11.22
N PHE A 174 8.34 26.15 -11.24
CA PHE A 174 7.72 24.91 -10.79
C PHE A 174 6.64 24.38 -11.73
N GLY A 175 6.43 23.07 -11.74
CA GLY A 175 5.27 22.42 -12.36
C GLY A 175 4.63 21.45 -11.37
N ILE A 176 3.30 21.31 -11.40
CA ILE A 176 2.56 20.42 -10.49
C ILE A 176 1.74 19.43 -11.30
N LEU A 177 1.87 18.16 -10.95
CA LEU A 177 0.94 17.10 -11.28
C LEU A 177 0.14 16.77 -10.01
N ALA A 178 -1.10 17.23 -9.95
CA ALA A 178 -1.99 17.03 -8.81
C ALA A 178 -2.89 15.83 -9.08
N LEU A 179 -2.80 14.80 -8.24
CA LEU A 179 -3.60 13.58 -8.35
C LEU A 179 -4.78 13.63 -7.39
N GLY A 180 -5.97 13.36 -7.91
CA GLY A 180 -7.20 13.30 -7.15
C GLY A 180 -8.22 12.35 -7.77
N ASP A 181 -9.44 12.40 -7.25
CA ASP A 181 -10.59 11.68 -7.78
C ASP A 181 -11.81 12.60 -7.67
N LEU A 182 -12.49 12.86 -8.79
CA LEU A 182 -13.65 13.77 -8.87
C LEU A 182 -14.86 13.30 -8.05
N SER A 183 -14.88 12.05 -7.59
CA SER A 183 -15.90 11.57 -6.66
C SER A 183 -15.76 12.12 -5.23
N TYR A 184 -14.61 12.72 -4.90
CA TYR A 184 -14.37 13.37 -3.62
C TYR A 184 -14.68 14.87 -3.69
N ALA A 185 -15.19 15.44 -2.59
CA ALA A 185 -15.56 16.86 -2.52
C ALA A 185 -14.37 17.81 -2.74
N HIS A 186 -13.18 17.40 -2.30
CA HIS A 186 -11.96 18.20 -2.32
C HIS A 186 -10.95 17.69 -3.37
N TYR A 187 -11.40 17.66 -4.63
CA TYR A 187 -10.59 17.25 -5.77
C TYR A 187 -9.27 18.05 -5.83
N CYS A 188 -8.13 17.34 -5.94
CA CYS A 188 -6.77 17.88 -6.06
C CYS A 188 -6.36 18.92 -4.98
N ALA A 189 -7.07 18.98 -3.84
CA ALA A 189 -6.92 20.06 -2.86
C ALA A 189 -5.50 20.26 -2.32
N PHE A 190 -4.76 19.18 -2.04
CA PHE A 190 -3.37 19.31 -1.59
C PHE A 190 -2.45 19.89 -2.69
N GLY A 191 -2.68 19.52 -3.95
CA GLY A 191 -1.98 20.11 -5.10
C GLY A 191 -2.22 21.61 -5.20
N HIS A 192 -3.47 22.06 -5.06
CA HIS A 192 -3.81 23.49 -5.05
C HIS A 192 -3.25 24.24 -3.84
N ALA A 193 -3.22 23.61 -2.67
CA ALA A 193 -2.61 24.19 -1.49
C ALA A 193 -1.09 24.40 -1.68
N LEU A 194 -0.41 23.44 -2.32
CA LEU A 194 1.00 23.52 -2.68
C LEU A 194 1.26 24.62 -3.72
N GLU A 195 0.46 24.68 -4.77
CA GLU A 195 0.52 25.73 -5.78
C GLU A 195 0.38 27.13 -5.15
N SER A 196 -0.65 27.30 -4.33
CA SER A 196 -0.92 28.54 -3.62
C SER A 196 0.25 28.95 -2.71
N TRP A 197 0.88 27.99 -2.04
CA TRP A 197 2.06 28.24 -1.22
C TRP A 197 3.28 28.67 -2.05
N LEU A 198 3.55 28.01 -3.18
CA LEU A 198 4.64 28.36 -4.10
C LEU A 198 4.45 29.77 -4.68
N HIS A 199 3.23 30.12 -5.09
CA HIS A 199 2.90 31.46 -5.56
C HIS A 199 3.10 32.54 -4.50
N ARG A 200 2.66 32.28 -3.26
CA ARG A 200 2.91 33.21 -2.14
C ARG A 200 4.40 33.44 -1.89
N ARG A 201 5.26 32.50 -2.30
CA ARG A 201 6.71 32.62 -2.23
C ARG A 201 7.36 33.13 -3.52
N HIS A 202 6.58 33.70 -4.43
CA HIS A 202 7.04 34.28 -5.69
C HIS A 202 7.70 33.28 -6.67
N ALA A 203 7.50 31.99 -6.46
CA ALA A 203 7.89 30.99 -7.45
C ALA A 203 7.01 31.13 -8.71
N GLN A 204 7.58 30.83 -9.87
CA GLN A 204 6.91 31.00 -11.16
C GLN A 204 6.45 29.65 -11.72
N PRO A 205 5.21 29.51 -12.18
CA PRO A 205 4.76 28.28 -12.81
C PRO A 205 5.46 28.11 -14.18
N LEU A 206 5.86 26.88 -14.50
CA LEU A 206 6.33 26.48 -15.81
C LEU A 206 5.16 26.30 -16.79
N PHE A 207 4.01 25.88 -16.26
CA PHE A 207 2.74 25.63 -16.94
C PHE A 207 1.63 25.50 -15.88
N ASP A 208 0.37 25.46 -16.33
CA ASP A 208 -0.79 25.30 -15.45
C ASP A 208 -0.78 23.94 -14.75
N THR A 209 -1.24 23.89 -13.50
CA THR A 209 -1.30 22.62 -12.75
C THR A 209 -2.11 21.57 -13.53
N VAL A 210 -1.49 20.41 -13.74
CA VAL A 210 -2.14 19.28 -14.41
C VAL A 210 -2.86 18.46 -13.34
N GLU A 211 -4.19 18.48 -13.36
CA GLU A 211 -5.03 17.69 -12.49
C GLU A 211 -5.31 16.31 -13.11
N VAL A 212 -5.14 15.25 -12.34
CA VAL A 212 -5.33 13.87 -12.79
C VAL A 212 -6.49 13.24 -12.01
N ASP A 213 -7.59 12.99 -12.69
CA ASP A 213 -8.76 12.27 -12.13
C ASP A 213 -8.55 10.77 -12.24
N ASN A 214 -8.32 10.10 -11.10
CA ASN A 214 -8.19 8.65 -10.98
C ASN A 214 -7.26 7.99 -12.04
N GLY A 215 -6.14 8.66 -12.32
CA GLY A 215 -5.16 8.22 -13.31
C GLY A 215 -5.57 8.44 -14.77
N ASP A 216 -6.42 9.44 -15.05
CA ASP A 216 -6.84 9.81 -16.40
C ASP A 216 -5.65 9.91 -17.38
N GLU A 217 -5.73 9.14 -18.47
CA GLU A 217 -4.66 9.07 -19.45
C GLU A 217 -4.47 10.39 -20.21
N GLY A 218 -5.55 11.17 -20.39
CA GLY A 218 -5.49 12.48 -21.02
C GLY A 218 -4.59 13.43 -20.24
N ALA A 219 -4.83 13.55 -18.94
CA ALA A 219 -4.02 14.33 -18.02
C ALA A 219 -2.57 13.83 -17.94
N LEU A 220 -2.35 12.52 -17.88
CA LEU A 220 -1.00 11.96 -17.88
C LEU A 220 -0.24 12.22 -19.20
N ARG A 221 -0.92 12.17 -20.35
CA ARG A 221 -0.35 12.57 -21.64
C ARG A 221 -0.08 14.07 -21.70
N HIS A 222 -0.93 14.89 -21.10
CA HIS A 222 -0.71 16.34 -20.97
C HIS A 222 0.57 16.60 -20.14
N TRP A 223 0.72 15.94 -19.00
CA TRP A 223 1.94 16.02 -18.20
C TRP A 223 3.18 15.64 -19.00
N GLN A 224 3.15 14.51 -19.71
CA GLN A 224 4.25 14.09 -20.59
C GLN A 224 4.58 15.13 -21.66
N HIS A 225 3.57 15.77 -22.25
CA HIS A 225 3.79 16.83 -23.23
C HIS A 225 4.60 17.98 -22.62
N HIS A 226 4.29 18.41 -21.40
CA HIS A 226 5.09 19.41 -20.70
C HIS A 226 6.53 18.94 -20.42
N LEU A 227 6.73 17.67 -20.05
CA LEU A 227 8.09 17.11 -19.89
C LEU A 227 8.87 17.16 -21.20
N GLY A 228 8.22 16.85 -22.33
CA GLY A 228 8.84 16.94 -23.65
C GLY A 228 9.25 18.37 -24.01
N VAL A 229 8.40 19.36 -23.71
CA VAL A 229 8.72 20.79 -23.89
C VAL A 229 9.90 21.21 -23.00
N LEU A 230 9.94 20.76 -21.75
CA LEU A 230 11.04 21.09 -20.82
C LEU A 230 12.38 20.45 -21.19
N SER A 231 12.33 19.31 -21.87
CA SER A 231 13.51 18.49 -22.21
C SER A 231 13.95 18.59 -23.67
N GLY A 232 13.20 19.31 -24.51
CA GLY A 232 13.51 19.52 -25.92
C GLY A 232 13.30 18.30 -26.82
N HIS A 233 12.66 17.24 -26.32
CA HIS A 233 12.42 15.98 -27.04
C HIS A 233 10.92 15.66 -27.07
N THR A 234 10.41 15.28 -28.24
CA THR A 234 8.97 15.02 -28.48
C THR A 234 8.64 13.53 -28.65
N GLU A 235 9.60 12.61 -28.45
CA GLU A 235 9.35 11.17 -28.54
C GLU A 235 8.90 10.59 -27.20
N VAL A 236 7.73 9.94 -27.23
CA VAL A 236 6.90 9.62 -26.07
C VAL A 236 7.00 8.13 -25.74
N ALA A 237 7.39 7.80 -24.51
CA ALA A 237 7.12 6.49 -23.93
C ALA A 237 5.63 6.44 -23.51
N ASP A 238 4.90 5.38 -23.84
CA ASP A 238 3.48 5.23 -23.48
C ASP A 238 3.33 4.97 -21.97
N TRP A 239 2.71 5.89 -21.23
CA TRP A 239 2.41 5.70 -19.79
C TRP A 239 0.96 5.25 -19.58
N SER A 240 0.45 4.40 -20.47
CA SER A 240 -0.85 3.75 -20.34
C SER A 240 -1.01 3.01 -19.01
N LYS A 241 -2.28 2.88 -18.56
CA LYS A 241 -2.65 2.20 -17.31
C LYS A 241 -2.22 0.72 -17.41
N PRO A 242 -1.50 0.17 -16.41
CA PRO A 242 -1.18 -1.26 -16.42
C PRO A 242 -2.44 -2.12 -16.55
N ALA A 243 -2.44 -3.04 -17.51
CA ALA A 243 -3.60 -3.87 -17.85
C ALA A 243 -3.98 -4.85 -16.73
N TYR A 244 -5.27 -5.20 -16.66
CA TYR A 244 -5.74 -6.29 -15.81
C TYR A 244 -5.26 -7.64 -16.33
N GLY A 245 -4.84 -8.51 -15.42
CA GLY A 245 -4.74 -9.94 -15.70
C GLY A 245 -6.07 -10.64 -15.42
N ARG A 246 -6.23 -11.85 -15.97
CA ARG A 246 -7.39 -12.69 -15.69
C ARG A 246 -7.12 -13.61 -14.51
N TRP A 247 -8.05 -13.61 -13.57
CA TRP A 247 -8.02 -14.39 -12.36
C TRP A 247 -9.30 -15.17 -12.18
N ARG A 248 -9.25 -16.24 -11.38
CA ARG A 248 -10.40 -17.07 -11.05
C ARG A 248 -10.72 -16.95 -9.57
N LEU A 249 -11.98 -16.74 -9.21
CA LEU A 249 -12.44 -16.89 -7.84
C LEU A 249 -12.44 -18.37 -7.46
N ALA A 250 -11.46 -18.81 -6.67
CA ALA A 250 -11.31 -20.20 -6.25
C ALA A 250 -12.14 -20.52 -5.00
N GLU A 251 -12.18 -19.61 -4.02
CA GLU A 251 -12.92 -19.78 -2.77
C GLU A 251 -13.68 -18.50 -2.41
N ARG A 252 -14.86 -18.66 -1.81
CA ARG A 252 -15.60 -17.61 -1.11
C ARG A 252 -16.20 -18.21 0.15
N ARG A 253 -15.69 -17.80 1.31
CA ARG A 253 -16.12 -18.30 2.62
C ARG A 253 -16.61 -17.16 3.49
N LEU A 254 -17.84 -17.27 4.00
CA LEU A 254 -18.38 -16.35 5.00
C LEU A 254 -17.66 -16.59 6.32
N LEU A 255 -17.10 -15.53 6.91
CA LEU A 255 -16.30 -15.61 8.13
C LEU A 255 -17.08 -15.30 9.40
N ASN A 256 -18.16 -14.52 9.31
CA ASN A 256 -18.87 -13.99 10.47
C ASN A 256 -20.38 -14.28 10.43
N ALA A 257 -20.73 -15.55 10.24
CA ALA A 257 -22.11 -15.99 10.31
C ALA A 257 -22.74 -15.62 11.67
N GLY A 258 -23.91 -15.01 11.66
CA GLY A 258 -24.58 -14.54 12.89
C GLY A 258 -24.13 -13.16 13.38
N SER A 259 -23.23 -12.48 12.68
CA SER A 259 -22.88 -11.09 12.99
C SER A 259 -24.07 -10.15 12.86
N ILE A 260 -24.13 -9.16 13.74
CA ILE A 260 -25.06 -8.03 13.62
C ILE A 260 -24.59 -6.98 12.59
N GLY A 261 -23.36 -7.12 12.08
CA GLY A 261 -22.82 -6.30 11.01
C GLY A 261 -23.04 -6.91 9.62
N GLY A 262 -22.59 -6.21 8.58
CA GLY A 262 -22.58 -6.76 7.22
C GLY A 262 -21.69 -8.02 7.12
N PRO A 263 -22.04 -9.01 6.29
CA PRO A 263 -21.24 -10.23 6.18
C PRO A 263 -19.85 -9.94 5.62
N ALA A 264 -18.85 -10.58 6.21
CA ALA A 264 -17.44 -10.50 5.86
C ALA A 264 -16.98 -11.85 5.28
N PHE A 265 -16.30 -11.79 4.15
CA PHE A 265 -15.90 -12.97 3.39
C PHE A 265 -14.39 -13.02 3.24
N HIS A 266 -13.84 -14.23 3.33
CA HIS A 266 -12.55 -14.58 2.75
C HIS A 266 -12.77 -15.01 1.32
N LEU A 267 -12.06 -14.38 0.39
CA LEU A 267 -12.00 -14.76 -1.02
C LEU A 267 -10.59 -15.22 -1.37
N ALA A 268 -10.44 -16.33 -2.07
CA ALA A 268 -9.15 -16.78 -2.60
C ALA A 268 -9.20 -16.73 -4.13
N LEU A 269 -8.21 -16.07 -4.75
CA LEU A 269 -8.11 -15.92 -6.19
C LEU A 269 -6.87 -16.62 -6.74
N THR A 270 -7.00 -17.24 -7.91
CA THR A 270 -5.90 -17.91 -8.62
C THR A 270 -5.67 -17.25 -9.98
N PRO A 271 -4.41 -17.00 -10.38
CA PRO A 271 -4.12 -16.39 -11.68
C PRO A 271 -4.43 -17.40 -12.80
N ILE A 272 -5.10 -16.93 -13.85
CA ILE A 272 -5.33 -17.72 -15.08
C ILE A 272 -4.17 -17.47 -16.05
N ASP A 273 -3.76 -16.20 -16.19
CA ASP A 273 -2.65 -15.81 -17.04
C ASP A 273 -1.30 -16.06 -16.35
N LEU A 274 -0.32 -16.54 -17.12
CA LEU A 274 1.04 -16.82 -16.63
C LEU A 274 2.08 -16.00 -17.42
N PRO A 275 3.18 -15.54 -16.77
CA PRO A 275 3.49 -15.73 -15.36
C PRO A 275 2.54 -14.92 -14.45
N ALA A 276 2.19 -15.51 -13.30
CA ALA A 276 1.41 -14.81 -12.30
C ALA A 276 2.15 -13.54 -11.86
N PRO A 277 1.47 -12.40 -11.66
CA PRO A 277 2.12 -11.21 -11.15
C PRO A 277 2.61 -11.50 -9.73
N SER A 278 3.79 -10.98 -9.40
CA SER A 278 4.32 -11.06 -8.04
C SER A 278 3.70 -9.96 -7.19
N TRP A 279 3.45 -10.26 -5.91
CA TRP A 279 3.06 -9.28 -4.89
C TRP A 279 3.79 -9.56 -3.59
N GLN A 280 3.72 -8.63 -2.66
CA GLN A 280 4.19 -8.81 -1.29
C GLN A 280 3.20 -8.22 -0.29
N ALA A 281 3.45 -8.45 1.00
CA ALA A 281 2.62 -7.89 2.06
C ALA A 281 2.48 -6.36 1.92
N GLY A 282 1.27 -5.88 2.06
CA GLY A 282 0.89 -4.48 1.92
C GLY A 282 0.50 -4.05 0.51
N ASP A 283 0.75 -4.86 -0.53
CA ASP A 283 0.27 -4.57 -1.88
C ASP A 283 -1.27 -4.67 -1.98
N ILE A 284 -1.80 -4.01 -3.01
CA ILE A 284 -3.23 -3.83 -3.23
C ILE A 284 -3.68 -4.60 -4.48
N ALA A 285 -4.78 -5.32 -4.37
CA ALA A 285 -5.50 -5.86 -5.52
C ALA A 285 -6.48 -4.81 -6.03
N GLU A 286 -6.29 -4.36 -7.26
CA GLU A 286 -7.30 -3.60 -7.97
C GLU A 286 -8.15 -4.56 -8.80
N ILE A 287 -9.46 -4.55 -8.52
CA ILE A 287 -10.46 -5.38 -9.16
C ILE A 287 -11.27 -4.52 -10.11
N GLY A 288 -11.48 -4.99 -11.34
CA GLY A 288 -12.51 -4.47 -12.24
C GLY A 288 -13.86 -5.13 -11.90
N PRO A 289 -14.75 -4.47 -11.13
CA PRO A 289 -16.05 -5.05 -10.82
C PRO A 289 -16.93 -5.10 -12.06
N ARG A 290 -17.98 -5.92 -11.99
CA ARG A 290 -18.98 -6.03 -13.06
C ARG A 290 -20.39 -5.89 -12.49
N ASN A 291 -21.31 -5.35 -13.27
CA ASN A 291 -22.74 -5.36 -12.94
C ASN A 291 -23.24 -6.80 -12.91
N SER A 292 -24.28 -7.05 -12.11
CA SER A 292 -24.94 -8.34 -12.09
C SER A 292 -25.65 -8.61 -13.42
N SER A 293 -25.85 -9.88 -13.77
CA SER A 293 -26.62 -10.25 -14.95
C SER A 293 -28.04 -9.69 -14.90
N ASP A 294 -28.60 -9.58 -13.71
CA ASP A 294 -29.98 -9.14 -13.50
C ASP A 294 -30.10 -7.62 -13.67
N ASP A 295 -29.11 -6.84 -13.22
CA ASP A 295 -29.04 -5.40 -13.46
C ASP A 295 -28.89 -5.09 -14.95
N VAL A 296 -28.02 -5.83 -15.66
CA VAL A 296 -27.85 -5.67 -17.11
C VAL A 296 -29.13 -6.01 -17.85
N LYS A 297 -29.82 -7.10 -17.48
CA LYS A 297 -31.11 -7.48 -18.07
C LYS A 297 -32.19 -6.44 -17.80
N ARG A 298 -32.30 -5.93 -16.57
CA ARG A 298 -33.24 -4.86 -16.23
C ARG A 298 -32.98 -3.62 -17.08
N PHE A 299 -31.73 -3.20 -17.17
CA PHE A 299 -31.32 -2.06 -17.98
C PHE A 299 -31.73 -2.22 -19.45
N LEU A 300 -31.45 -3.39 -20.05
CA LEU A 300 -31.86 -3.70 -21.41
C LEU A 300 -33.38 -3.72 -21.59
N SER A 301 -34.11 -4.20 -20.59
CA SER A 301 -35.57 -4.31 -20.65
C SER A 301 -36.28 -2.97 -20.64
N ILE A 302 -35.82 -2.02 -19.82
CA ILE A 302 -36.35 -0.66 -19.82
C ILE A 302 -36.10 0.02 -21.18
N LEU A 303 -34.97 -0.26 -21.83
CA LEU A 303 -34.65 0.23 -23.17
C LEU A 303 -35.40 -0.51 -24.30
N SER A 304 -36.24 -1.50 -23.98
CA SER A 304 -36.90 -2.37 -24.96
C SER A 304 -35.91 -3.07 -25.90
N LEU A 305 -34.71 -3.38 -25.40
CA LEU A 305 -33.66 -4.12 -26.10
C LEU A 305 -33.67 -5.62 -25.73
N ASP A 306 -34.83 -6.14 -25.32
CA ASP A 306 -35.06 -7.50 -24.81
C ASP A 306 -34.69 -8.63 -25.77
N ASN A 307 -34.55 -8.35 -27.08
CA ASN A 307 -34.21 -9.34 -28.11
C ASN A 307 -32.75 -9.84 -28.07
N VAL A 308 -32.00 -9.53 -27.00
CA VAL A 308 -30.71 -10.15 -26.68
C VAL A 308 -30.99 -11.45 -25.92
N ASP A 309 -31.48 -12.47 -26.63
CA ASP A 309 -31.75 -13.78 -26.04
C ASP A 309 -30.43 -14.50 -25.69
N VAL A 310 -30.21 -14.74 -24.40
CA VAL A 310 -29.00 -15.40 -23.86
C VAL A 310 -28.88 -16.85 -24.36
N ALA A 311 -29.99 -17.44 -24.82
CA ALA A 311 -30.07 -18.84 -25.22
C ALA A 311 -29.79 -19.11 -26.71
N THR A 312 -29.81 -18.10 -27.59
CA THR A 312 -29.64 -18.28 -29.05
C THR A 312 -28.62 -17.33 -29.68
N SER A 313 -27.65 -16.84 -28.89
CA SER A 313 -26.89 -15.63 -29.18
C SER A 313 -26.09 -15.62 -30.49
N ASP A 314 -26.39 -14.61 -31.31
CA ASP A 314 -25.46 -14.06 -32.29
C ASP A 314 -24.27 -13.39 -31.57
N SER A 315 -23.09 -13.37 -32.19
CA SER A 315 -21.82 -12.93 -31.57
C SER A 315 -21.92 -11.52 -30.95
N ASP A 316 -22.72 -10.65 -31.56
CA ASP A 316 -22.79 -9.23 -31.20
C ASP A 316 -23.65 -8.96 -29.95
N SER A 317 -24.63 -9.81 -29.67
CA SER A 317 -25.44 -9.74 -28.44
C SER A 317 -24.60 -10.06 -27.19
N MET A 318 -23.71 -11.05 -27.27
CA MET A 318 -22.78 -11.39 -26.18
C MET A 318 -21.76 -10.28 -25.92
N LYS A 319 -21.26 -9.62 -26.97
CA LYS A 319 -20.36 -8.46 -26.83
C LYS A 319 -21.04 -7.29 -26.12
N LEU A 320 -22.32 -7.04 -26.40
CA LEU A 320 -23.07 -5.97 -25.74
C LEU A 320 -23.28 -6.25 -24.25
N LEU A 321 -23.68 -7.48 -23.89
CA LEU A 321 -23.83 -7.87 -22.48
C LEU A 321 -22.51 -7.75 -21.72
N ASP A 322 -21.42 -8.20 -22.33
CA ASP A 322 -20.08 -8.10 -21.75
C ASP A 322 -19.65 -6.63 -21.56
N ALA A 323 -19.90 -5.78 -22.56
CA ALA A 323 -19.61 -4.35 -22.49
C ALA A 323 -20.42 -3.67 -21.37
N LEU A 324 -21.74 -3.83 -21.34
CA LEU A 324 -22.62 -3.22 -20.32
C LEU A 324 -22.30 -3.69 -18.90
N ALA A 325 -21.85 -4.93 -18.74
CA ALA A 325 -21.40 -5.43 -17.45
C ALA A 325 -20.19 -4.65 -16.91
N SER A 326 -19.40 -3.99 -17.76
CA SER A 326 -18.23 -3.20 -17.38
C SER A 326 -18.46 -1.67 -17.37
N LEU A 327 -19.68 -1.21 -17.63
CA LEU A 327 -20.05 0.21 -17.69
C LEU A 327 -20.90 0.62 -16.48
N LEU A 328 -20.84 1.90 -16.11
CA LEU A 328 -21.67 2.49 -15.08
C LEU A 328 -23.09 2.67 -15.61
N LEU A 329 -23.99 1.78 -15.19
CA LEU A 329 -25.39 1.82 -15.58
C LEU A 329 -26.16 2.78 -14.67
N PRO A 330 -26.99 3.68 -15.24
CA PRO A 330 -27.96 4.41 -14.43
C PRO A 330 -28.97 3.43 -13.84
N HIS A 331 -29.61 3.88 -12.77
CA HIS A 331 -30.40 3.01 -11.91
C HIS A 331 -31.85 3.47 -11.76
N GLU A 332 -32.10 4.76 -11.97
CA GLU A 332 -33.44 5.31 -12.03
C GLU A 332 -34.06 5.02 -13.39
N ASP A 333 -35.30 4.54 -13.40
CA ASP A 333 -35.99 4.15 -14.63
C ASP A 333 -36.12 5.31 -15.61
N GLU A 334 -36.25 6.56 -15.12
CA GLU A 334 -36.28 7.77 -15.95
C GLU A 334 -34.94 8.05 -16.65
N GLU A 335 -33.81 7.88 -15.94
CA GLU A 335 -32.47 8.06 -16.49
C GLU A 335 -32.15 6.96 -17.51
N ILE A 336 -32.58 5.73 -17.23
CA ILE A 336 -32.45 4.62 -18.18
C ILE A 336 -33.31 4.92 -19.42
N ALA A 337 -34.58 5.31 -19.23
CA ALA A 337 -35.49 5.62 -20.34
C ALA A 337 -34.97 6.77 -21.22
N ALA A 338 -34.24 7.73 -20.67
CA ALA A 338 -33.59 8.82 -21.43
C ALA A 338 -32.52 8.33 -22.42
N LEU A 339 -32.06 7.08 -22.30
CA LEU A 339 -31.12 6.43 -23.21
C LEU A 339 -31.82 5.60 -24.30
N SER A 340 -33.16 5.58 -24.33
CA SER A 340 -33.94 4.85 -25.33
C SER A 340 -33.63 5.32 -26.76
N GLY A 341 -33.58 4.37 -27.70
CA GLY A 341 -33.29 4.64 -29.10
C GLY A 341 -31.81 4.78 -29.45
N LEU A 342 -30.90 4.70 -28.48
CA LEU A 342 -29.46 4.63 -28.75
C LEU A 342 -29.06 3.22 -29.23
N THR A 343 -28.16 3.17 -30.20
CA THR A 343 -27.51 1.92 -30.64
C THR A 343 -26.52 1.42 -29.58
N PRO A 344 -26.15 0.11 -29.59
CA PRO A 344 -25.13 -0.46 -28.70
C PRO A 344 -23.81 0.32 -28.64
N VAL A 345 -23.34 0.80 -29.80
CA VAL A 345 -22.11 1.61 -29.90
C VAL A 345 -22.30 2.97 -29.23
N GLN A 346 -23.43 3.63 -29.46
CA GLN A 346 -23.73 4.93 -28.86
C GLN A 346 -23.92 4.84 -27.33
N LEU A 347 -24.53 3.76 -26.83
CA LEU A 347 -24.61 3.48 -25.40
C LEU A 347 -23.21 3.34 -24.79
N SER A 348 -22.35 2.55 -25.44
CA SER A 348 -20.98 2.31 -24.97
C SER A 348 -20.12 3.59 -24.96
N SER A 349 -20.36 4.53 -25.90
CA SER A 349 -19.68 5.83 -25.92
C SER A 349 -20.24 6.84 -24.91
N ARG A 350 -21.48 6.68 -24.47
CA ARG A 350 -22.15 7.62 -23.56
C ARG A 350 -21.99 7.24 -22.10
N LEU A 351 -21.95 5.96 -21.80
CA LEU A 351 -21.77 5.44 -20.44
C LEU A 351 -20.29 5.41 -20.08
N LYS A 352 -19.97 5.75 -18.83
CA LYS A 352 -18.60 5.69 -18.32
C LYS A 352 -18.23 4.24 -17.94
N PRO A 353 -16.96 3.84 -18.04
CA PRO A 353 -16.49 2.58 -17.45
C PRO A 353 -16.74 2.51 -15.94
N LEU A 354 -16.92 1.30 -15.41
CA LEU A 354 -16.96 1.09 -13.97
C LEU A 354 -15.62 1.44 -13.32
N PRO A 355 -15.63 2.15 -12.18
CA PRO A 355 -14.41 2.38 -11.43
C PRO A 355 -13.90 1.05 -10.87
N HIS A 356 -12.58 0.92 -10.81
CA HIS A 356 -11.95 -0.21 -10.13
C HIS A 356 -12.16 -0.12 -8.62
N ARG A 357 -11.94 -1.24 -7.93
CA ARG A 357 -12.04 -1.33 -6.47
C ARG A 357 -10.79 -1.92 -5.88
N GLU A 358 -10.28 -1.27 -4.86
CA GLU A 358 -9.02 -1.59 -4.21
C GLU A 358 -9.27 -2.44 -2.96
N TYR A 359 -8.46 -3.47 -2.79
CA TYR A 359 -8.51 -4.36 -1.63
C TYR A 359 -7.10 -4.68 -1.16
N SER A 360 -6.82 -4.54 0.13
CA SER A 360 -5.55 -4.98 0.72
C SER A 360 -5.40 -6.49 0.55
N ILE A 361 -4.26 -6.92 0.00
CA ILE A 361 -3.99 -8.34 -0.19
C ILE A 361 -3.70 -8.98 1.17
N ALA A 362 -4.40 -10.09 1.47
CA ALA A 362 -4.36 -10.78 2.76
C ALA A 362 -3.43 -12.00 2.78
N SER A 363 -2.65 -12.23 1.72
CA SER A 363 -1.76 -13.39 1.56
C SER A 363 -0.41 -13.03 0.93
N LEU A 364 0.52 -13.96 0.96
CA LEU A 364 1.75 -13.94 0.18
C LEU A 364 1.64 -14.82 -1.08
N PRO A 365 2.50 -14.61 -2.10
CA PRO A 365 2.55 -15.48 -3.28
C PRO A 365 2.73 -16.97 -2.95
N ASP A 366 3.51 -17.27 -1.90
CA ASP A 366 3.81 -18.64 -1.46
C ASP A 366 2.56 -19.42 -0.98
N ASN A 367 1.46 -18.72 -0.68
CA ASN A 367 0.19 -19.37 -0.32
C ASN A 367 -0.48 -20.03 -1.55
N GLY A 368 -0.05 -19.69 -2.77
CA GLY A 368 -0.64 -20.16 -4.02
C GLY A 368 -1.93 -19.45 -4.45
N THR A 369 -2.50 -18.63 -3.57
CA THR A 369 -3.69 -17.80 -3.82
C THR A 369 -3.46 -16.36 -3.38
N LEU A 370 -4.09 -15.43 -4.10
CA LEU A 370 -4.26 -14.04 -3.66
C LEU A 370 -5.54 -13.98 -2.82
N ASP A 371 -5.40 -13.78 -1.51
CA ASP A 371 -6.50 -13.78 -0.57
C ASP A 371 -6.99 -12.35 -0.32
N LEU A 372 -8.31 -12.15 -0.19
CA LEU A 372 -8.94 -10.88 0.18
C LEU A 372 -9.89 -11.08 1.36
N LEU A 373 -10.01 -10.07 2.22
CA LEU A 373 -11.10 -9.96 3.21
C LEU A 373 -12.06 -8.85 2.80
N VAL A 374 -13.30 -9.22 2.46
CA VAL A 374 -14.27 -8.29 1.89
C VAL A 374 -15.53 -8.27 2.72
N ARG A 375 -15.88 -7.09 3.25
CA ARG A 375 -17.18 -6.86 3.89
C ARG A 375 -18.18 -6.41 2.83
N ARG A 376 -19.30 -7.11 2.75
CA ARG A 376 -20.40 -6.73 1.85
C ARG A 376 -21.04 -5.44 2.35
N ILE A 377 -21.09 -4.45 1.47
CA ILE A 377 -21.68 -3.14 1.74
C ILE A 377 -23.02 -3.05 1.02
N LEU A 378 -24.02 -2.50 1.70
CA LEU A 378 -25.26 -2.04 1.11
C LEU A 378 -25.17 -0.53 0.92
N ARG A 379 -25.65 -0.05 -0.22
CA ARG A 379 -25.89 1.37 -0.48
C ARG A 379 -27.13 1.81 0.30
N GLU A 380 -27.37 3.12 0.32
CA GLU A 380 -28.54 3.73 0.98
C GLU A 380 -29.88 3.24 0.40
N ASP A 381 -29.88 2.82 -0.86
CA ASP A 381 -31.04 2.28 -1.58
C ASP A 381 -31.17 0.74 -1.44
N ASP A 382 -30.55 0.16 -0.42
CA ASP A 382 -30.50 -1.28 -0.13
C ASP A 382 -29.84 -2.17 -1.21
N ARG A 383 -29.24 -1.57 -2.25
CA ARG A 383 -28.52 -2.33 -3.27
C ARG A 383 -27.10 -2.65 -2.83
N LEU A 384 -26.52 -3.69 -3.42
CA LEU A 384 -25.17 -4.09 -3.07
C LEU A 384 -24.15 -3.11 -3.66
N GLY A 385 -23.09 -2.86 -2.89
CA GLY A 385 -21.95 -2.09 -3.36
C GLY A 385 -21.32 -2.75 -4.60
N ILE A 386 -20.84 -1.95 -5.54
CA ILE A 386 -20.46 -2.48 -6.87
C ILE A 386 -19.28 -3.45 -6.82
N GLY A 387 -18.31 -3.23 -5.93
CA GLY A 387 -17.18 -4.15 -5.73
C GLY A 387 -17.52 -5.28 -4.78
N SER A 388 -17.96 -4.91 -3.57
CA SER A 388 -18.22 -5.89 -2.52
C SER A 388 -19.40 -6.81 -2.87
N GLY A 389 -20.47 -6.30 -3.45
CA GLY A 389 -21.58 -7.09 -4.01
C GLY A 389 -21.15 -7.99 -5.14
N TRP A 390 -20.37 -7.47 -6.10
CA TRP A 390 -19.82 -8.27 -7.21
C TRP A 390 -19.06 -9.49 -6.68
N LEU A 391 -18.08 -9.26 -5.80
CA LEU A 391 -17.22 -10.32 -5.27
C LEU A 391 -17.95 -11.29 -4.33
N THR A 392 -18.84 -10.78 -3.48
CA THR A 392 -19.46 -11.60 -2.42
C THR A 392 -20.76 -12.27 -2.84
N GLN A 393 -21.38 -11.85 -3.95
CA GLN A 393 -22.67 -12.37 -4.37
C GLN A 393 -22.72 -12.73 -5.87
N HIS A 394 -22.30 -11.85 -6.75
CA HIS A 394 -22.62 -11.98 -8.18
C HIS A 394 -21.64 -12.85 -8.97
N VAL A 395 -20.32 -12.72 -8.73
CA VAL A 395 -19.36 -13.61 -9.38
C VAL A 395 -19.51 -15.02 -8.82
N ALA A 396 -19.60 -16.01 -9.70
CA ALA A 396 -19.64 -17.41 -9.31
C ALA A 396 -18.25 -17.90 -8.87
N ILE A 397 -18.21 -18.92 -8.01
CA ILE A 397 -16.97 -19.69 -7.82
C ILE A 397 -16.57 -20.28 -9.17
N GLY A 398 -15.30 -20.16 -9.53
CA GLY A 398 -14.78 -20.50 -10.85
C GLY A 398 -14.90 -19.39 -11.90
N GLY A 399 -15.63 -18.31 -11.59
CA GLY A 399 -15.79 -17.15 -12.47
C GLY A 399 -14.51 -16.34 -12.65
N GLU A 400 -14.41 -15.67 -13.80
CA GLU A 400 -13.27 -14.82 -14.14
C GLU A 400 -13.40 -13.43 -13.49
N ILE A 401 -12.27 -12.91 -13.02
CA ILE A 401 -12.12 -11.61 -12.38
C ILE A 401 -10.96 -10.88 -13.06
N ALA A 402 -11.21 -9.66 -13.51
CA ALA A 402 -10.16 -8.73 -13.92
C ALA A 402 -9.47 -8.19 -12.67
N LEU A 403 -8.19 -8.55 -12.48
CA LEU A 403 -7.40 -8.14 -11.33
C LEU A 403 -6.01 -7.71 -11.76
N ARG A 404 -5.52 -6.62 -11.17
CA ARG A 404 -4.09 -6.27 -11.22
C ARG A 404 -3.58 -6.03 -9.80
N VAL A 405 -2.30 -6.31 -9.59
CA VAL A 405 -1.61 -5.97 -8.35
C VAL A 405 -1.01 -4.57 -8.51
N ARG A 406 -1.34 -3.67 -7.59
CA ARG A 406 -0.69 -2.38 -7.45
C ARG A 406 0.26 -2.42 -6.26
N SER A 407 1.51 -2.07 -6.51
CA SER A 407 2.48 -1.97 -5.43
C SER A 407 2.15 -0.80 -4.49
N ASN A 408 2.13 -1.05 -3.19
CA ASN A 408 1.87 -0.02 -2.17
C ASN A 408 3.06 0.10 -1.20
N ARG A 409 4.09 0.79 -1.66
CA ARG A 409 5.38 0.94 -0.95
C ARG A 409 5.25 1.54 0.44
N ASN A 410 4.26 2.40 0.64
CA ASN A 410 4.01 3.02 1.94
C ASN A 410 3.42 2.07 2.97
N PHE A 411 3.02 0.87 2.58
CA PHE A 411 2.54 -0.16 3.49
C PHE A 411 3.33 -1.46 3.34
N HIS A 412 4.53 -1.43 2.76
CA HIS A 412 5.41 -2.60 2.71
C HIS A 412 6.03 -2.90 4.07
N PRO A 413 6.44 -4.16 4.35
CA PRO A 413 7.08 -4.51 5.61
C PRO A 413 8.34 -3.68 5.88
N PRO A 414 8.69 -3.44 7.15
CA PRO A 414 9.94 -2.76 7.47
C PRO A 414 11.13 -3.59 6.98
N THR A 415 12.10 -2.91 6.36
CA THR A 415 13.31 -3.52 5.80
C THR A 415 14.15 -4.20 6.89
N ASP A 416 14.15 -3.62 8.10
CA ASP A 416 14.94 -4.06 9.24
C ASP A 416 14.22 -5.08 10.12
N ASN A 417 14.97 -5.76 10.98
CA ASN A 417 14.40 -6.66 12.00
C ASN A 417 13.94 -5.85 13.22
N VAL A 418 13.01 -4.93 13.03
CA VAL A 418 12.36 -4.18 14.10
C VAL A 418 11.15 -4.94 14.65
N PRO A 419 10.73 -4.70 15.89
CA PRO A 419 9.41 -5.12 16.37
C PRO A 419 8.30 -4.49 15.51
N LEU A 420 7.15 -5.15 15.43
CA LEU A 420 6.03 -4.70 14.60
C LEU A 420 4.74 -4.68 15.41
N ILE A 421 4.10 -3.52 15.50
CA ILE A 421 2.77 -3.32 16.09
C ILE A 421 1.77 -3.18 14.94
N LEU A 422 0.77 -4.05 14.90
CA LEU A 422 -0.24 -4.14 13.87
C LEU A 422 -1.59 -3.77 14.49
N ILE A 423 -2.24 -2.74 13.98
CA ILE A 423 -3.46 -2.18 14.55
C ILE A 423 -4.53 -2.15 13.48
N GLY A 424 -5.68 -2.76 13.74
CA GLY A 424 -6.77 -2.70 12.76
C GLY A 424 -8.11 -3.18 13.25
N ASN A 425 -9.13 -2.92 12.44
CA ASN A 425 -10.50 -3.36 12.70
C ASN A 425 -11.16 -4.02 11.50
N GLY A 426 -12.08 -4.94 11.74
CA GLY A 426 -12.87 -5.58 10.69
C GLY A 426 -12.00 -6.17 9.58
N THR A 427 -12.29 -5.80 8.33
CA THR A 427 -11.52 -6.28 7.18
C THR A 427 -10.14 -5.64 7.03
N GLY A 428 -9.80 -4.65 7.86
CA GLY A 428 -8.43 -4.13 7.98
C GLY A 428 -7.44 -5.19 8.45
N LEU A 429 -7.92 -6.32 8.99
CA LEU A 429 -7.10 -7.49 9.22
C LEU A 429 -6.37 -7.99 7.95
N ALA A 430 -6.88 -7.69 6.75
CA ALA A 430 -6.31 -8.19 5.49
C ALA A 430 -4.83 -7.81 5.34
N GLY A 431 -4.52 -6.51 5.31
CA GLY A 431 -3.14 -6.05 5.19
C GLY A 431 -2.26 -6.54 6.34
N LEU A 432 -2.79 -6.55 7.57
CA LEU A 432 -2.05 -6.98 8.76
C LEU A 432 -1.72 -8.47 8.74
N ARG A 433 -2.66 -9.31 8.28
CA ARG A 433 -2.48 -10.76 8.12
C ARG A 433 -1.32 -11.07 7.19
N ALA A 434 -1.24 -10.39 6.03
CA ALA A 434 -0.13 -10.55 5.10
C ALA A 434 1.21 -10.13 5.72
N HIS A 435 1.24 -9.09 6.56
CA HIS A 435 2.45 -8.71 7.30
C HIS A 435 2.89 -9.79 8.30
N VAL A 436 1.98 -10.37 9.08
CA VAL A 436 2.33 -11.45 10.02
C VAL A 436 2.90 -12.66 9.26
N GLN A 437 2.31 -13.02 8.12
CA GLN A 437 2.84 -14.08 7.25
C GLN A 437 4.24 -13.75 6.71
N ALA A 438 4.46 -12.51 6.24
CA ALA A 438 5.78 -12.07 5.75
C ALA A 438 6.84 -12.12 6.87
N ARG A 439 6.44 -11.76 8.08
CA ARG A 439 7.29 -11.83 9.28
C ARG A 439 7.63 -13.27 9.63
N ALA A 440 6.66 -14.19 9.55
CA ALA A 440 6.89 -15.62 9.75
C ALA A 440 7.88 -16.19 8.73
N ALA A 441 7.68 -15.90 7.44
CA ALA A 441 8.56 -16.33 6.35
C ALA A 441 10.00 -15.80 6.53
N ALA A 442 10.15 -14.61 7.10
CA ALA A 442 11.44 -14.01 7.43
C ALA A 442 12.03 -14.45 8.79
N GLY A 443 11.36 -15.35 9.53
CA GLY A 443 11.79 -15.79 10.86
C GLY A 443 11.77 -14.68 11.92
N ARG A 444 10.83 -13.74 11.82
CA ARG A 444 10.72 -12.56 12.70
C ARG A 444 9.48 -12.68 13.60
N TYR A 445 9.70 -12.77 14.91
CA TYR A 445 8.67 -13.16 15.88
C TYR A 445 8.27 -12.03 16.85
N GLN A 446 8.84 -10.83 16.74
CA GLN A 446 8.47 -9.68 17.58
C GLN A 446 7.30 -8.94 16.94
N ASN A 447 6.09 -9.50 17.08
CA ASN A 447 4.87 -8.96 16.48
C ASN A 447 3.77 -8.84 17.54
N TRP A 448 3.10 -7.70 17.56
CA TRP A 448 1.95 -7.43 18.43
C TRP A 448 0.76 -7.05 17.57
N LEU A 449 -0.34 -7.78 17.71
CA LEU A 449 -1.61 -7.48 17.03
C LEU A 449 -2.59 -6.82 18.00
N ILE A 450 -3.16 -5.70 17.61
CA ILE A 450 -4.29 -5.05 18.27
C ILE A 450 -5.44 -5.05 17.26
N PHE A 451 -6.47 -5.87 17.52
CA PHE A 451 -7.54 -6.10 16.56
C PHE A 451 -8.92 -5.85 17.16
N GLY A 452 -9.78 -5.16 16.41
CA GLY A 452 -11.13 -4.84 16.85
C GLY A 452 -12.24 -5.31 15.91
N GLU A 453 -13.36 -5.74 16.49
CA GLU A 453 -14.60 -5.97 15.75
C GLU A 453 -15.86 -5.73 16.60
N ARG A 454 -17.03 -6.13 16.11
CA ARG A 454 -18.30 -6.03 16.82
C ARG A 454 -18.36 -7.01 17.97
N SER A 455 -18.29 -8.31 17.67
CA SER A 455 -18.48 -9.36 18.68
C SER A 455 -17.43 -10.45 18.59
N ARG A 456 -17.07 -11.07 19.73
CA ARG A 456 -16.13 -12.19 19.73
C ARG A 456 -16.67 -13.41 18.99
N ASP A 457 -17.92 -13.77 19.28
CA ASP A 457 -18.51 -15.03 18.84
C ASP A 457 -18.73 -15.09 17.32
N ALA A 458 -19.11 -13.97 16.70
CA ALA A 458 -19.36 -13.93 15.27
C ALA A 458 -18.22 -13.25 14.49
N ASP A 459 -17.60 -12.20 15.01
CA ASP A 459 -16.74 -11.31 14.23
C ASP A 459 -15.24 -11.46 14.51
N TYR A 460 -14.81 -12.47 15.27
CA TYR A 460 -13.39 -12.77 15.42
C TYR A 460 -12.84 -13.44 14.16
N LEU A 461 -12.66 -12.63 13.11
CA LEU A 461 -12.18 -13.05 11.80
C LEU A 461 -10.82 -13.75 11.92
N HIS A 462 -10.68 -14.93 11.31
CA HIS A 462 -9.44 -15.72 11.33
C HIS A 462 -8.92 -16.06 12.73
N TRP A 463 -9.81 -16.22 13.73
CA TRP A 463 -9.41 -16.50 15.11
C TRP A 463 -8.48 -17.70 15.26
N GLU A 464 -8.74 -18.82 14.55
CA GLU A 464 -7.90 -20.03 14.63
C GLU A 464 -6.45 -19.75 14.24
N GLU A 465 -6.24 -18.95 13.20
CA GLU A 465 -4.92 -18.57 12.70
C GLU A 465 -4.22 -17.62 13.68
N ILE A 466 -4.95 -16.63 14.22
CA ILE A 466 -4.41 -15.68 15.20
C ILE A 466 -4.01 -16.40 16.49
N GLU A 467 -4.85 -17.31 16.99
CA GLU A 467 -4.56 -18.08 18.20
C GLU A 467 -3.37 -19.04 17.98
N ALA A 468 -3.27 -19.67 16.80
CA ALA A 468 -2.10 -20.48 16.44
C ALA A 468 -0.81 -19.65 16.37
N TRP A 469 -0.88 -18.43 15.84
CA TRP A 469 0.27 -17.50 15.81
C TRP A 469 0.69 -17.05 17.21
N LEU A 470 -0.27 -16.83 18.12
CA LEU A 470 0.04 -16.53 19.51
C LEU A 470 0.67 -17.74 20.22
N ALA A 471 0.10 -18.94 20.04
CA ALA A 471 0.62 -20.17 20.65
C ALA A 471 2.02 -20.56 20.17
N SER A 472 2.33 -20.32 18.89
CA SER A 472 3.66 -20.54 18.32
C SER A 472 4.68 -19.45 18.69
N GLY A 473 4.23 -18.34 19.28
CA GLY A 473 5.06 -17.19 19.62
C GLY A 473 5.43 -16.31 18.43
N LEU A 474 4.78 -16.50 17.27
CA LEU A 474 4.85 -15.59 16.13
C LEU A 474 4.21 -14.24 16.45
N LEU A 475 3.06 -14.25 17.11
CA LEU A 475 2.55 -13.08 17.82
C LEU A 475 3.02 -13.18 19.28
N LYS A 476 3.70 -12.16 19.77
CA LYS A 476 4.08 -12.04 21.19
C LYS A 476 2.91 -11.63 22.05
N ARG A 477 2.00 -10.86 21.46
CA ARG A 477 0.87 -10.26 22.15
C ARG A 477 -0.29 -10.06 21.17
N VAL A 478 -1.49 -10.28 21.66
CA VAL A 478 -2.74 -9.97 20.96
C VAL A 478 -3.65 -9.24 21.94
N ASP A 479 -4.09 -8.03 21.59
CA ASP A 479 -5.15 -7.32 22.31
C ASP A 479 -6.39 -7.22 21.42
N LEU A 480 -7.52 -7.69 21.93
CA LEU A 480 -8.78 -7.74 21.20
C LEU A 480 -9.77 -6.72 21.75
N ALA A 481 -10.47 -6.03 20.85
CA ALA A 481 -11.50 -5.06 21.19
C ALA A 481 -12.83 -5.42 20.52
N PHE A 482 -13.80 -5.90 21.30
CA PHE A 482 -15.15 -6.18 20.80
C PHE A 482 -16.11 -5.10 21.28
N SER A 483 -16.63 -4.32 20.33
CA SER A 483 -17.43 -3.13 20.62
C SER A 483 -18.87 -3.41 21.08
N ARG A 484 -19.33 -4.67 20.99
CA ARG A 484 -20.73 -5.07 21.19
C ARG A 484 -20.92 -6.20 22.19
N ASP A 485 -19.85 -6.75 22.76
CA ASP A 485 -19.93 -7.82 23.77
C ASP A 485 -20.38 -7.29 25.14
N GLN A 486 -20.33 -5.97 25.34
CA GLN A 486 -20.73 -5.29 26.56
C GLN A 486 -21.40 -3.94 26.26
N ILE A 487 -21.99 -3.31 27.30
CA ILE A 487 -22.71 -2.03 27.18
C ILE A 487 -21.76 -0.90 26.74
N GLU A 488 -20.60 -0.82 27.37
CA GLU A 488 -19.57 0.16 27.02
C GLU A 488 -18.81 -0.28 25.77
N ARG A 489 -18.72 0.59 24.77
CA ARG A 489 -18.04 0.24 23.51
C ARG A 489 -16.53 0.31 23.73
N ILE A 490 -15.86 -0.81 23.51
CA ILE A 490 -14.40 -0.91 23.54
C ILE A 490 -13.89 -1.00 22.11
N TYR A 491 -12.94 -0.14 21.76
CA TYR A 491 -12.28 -0.10 20.46
C TYR A 491 -10.76 -0.28 20.59
N VAL A 492 -10.08 -0.39 19.44
CA VAL A 492 -8.61 -0.59 19.40
C VAL A 492 -7.83 0.56 20.03
N GLN A 493 -8.33 1.79 19.91
CA GLN A 493 -7.73 2.96 20.56
C GLN A 493 -7.79 2.90 22.08
N ASP A 494 -8.82 2.26 22.65
CA ASP A 494 -8.93 2.08 24.09
C ASP A 494 -7.91 1.03 24.57
N LYS A 495 -7.68 -0.01 23.76
CA LYS A 495 -6.61 -1.00 24.01
C LYS A 495 -5.21 -0.40 23.92
N LEU A 496 -5.00 0.56 23.02
CA LEU A 496 -3.74 1.32 22.97
C LEU A 496 -3.51 2.13 24.25
N ARG A 497 -4.54 2.83 24.75
CA ARG A 497 -4.45 3.60 26.00
C ARG A 497 -4.23 2.69 27.21
N GLU A 498 -4.95 1.57 27.29
CA GLU A 498 -4.77 0.55 28.34
C GLU A 498 -3.34 0.00 28.34
N ALA A 499 -2.76 -0.21 27.16
CA ALA A 499 -1.42 -0.73 26.98
C ALA A 499 -0.34 0.37 26.82
N ALA A 500 -0.56 1.58 27.34
CA ALA A 500 0.31 2.74 27.09
C ALA A 500 1.79 2.51 27.41
N ASP A 501 2.10 1.91 28.57
CA ASP A 501 3.49 1.63 28.97
C ASP A 501 4.15 0.55 28.11
N GLU A 502 3.36 -0.42 27.63
CA GLU A 502 3.81 -1.43 26.68
C GLU A 502 4.11 -0.79 25.32
N LEU A 503 3.21 0.07 24.84
CA LEU A 503 3.36 0.79 23.58
C LEU A 503 4.64 1.62 23.57
N ARG A 504 4.89 2.41 24.63
CA ARG A 504 6.13 3.21 24.76
C ARG A 504 7.37 2.33 24.67
N ARG A 505 7.39 1.22 25.41
CA ARG A 505 8.53 0.31 25.41
C ARG A 505 8.80 -0.31 24.04
N TRP A 506 7.76 -0.75 23.32
CA TRP A 506 7.93 -1.28 21.96
C TRP A 506 8.48 -0.21 21.02
N VAL A 507 7.99 1.02 21.12
CA VAL A 507 8.49 2.15 20.32
C VAL A 507 9.94 2.49 20.66
N ASP A 508 10.32 2.45 21.94
CA ASP A 508 11.70 2.64 22.42
C ASP A 508 12.64 1.54 21.91
N ASP A 509 12.14 0.31 21.82
CA ASP A 509 12.83 -0.84 21.18
C ASP A 509 12.88 -0.74 19.64
N GLY A 510 12.38 0.36 19.09
CA GLY A 510 12.47 0.71 17.68
C GLY A 510 11.33 0.18 16.82
N ALA A 511 10.20 -0.21 17.41
CA ALA A 511 9.07 -0.78 16.69
C ALA A 511 8.56 0.10 15.53
N ALA A 512 8.05 -0.57 14.50
CA ALA A 512 7.20 0.06 13.51
C ALA A 512 5.72 -0.21 13.84
N ILE A 513 4.84 0.74 13.50
CA ILE A 513 3.40 0.74 13.75
C ILE A 513 2.68 0.78 12.40
N TYR A 514 1.81 -0.20 12.18
CA TYR A 514 1.04 -0.37 10.95
C TYR A 514 -0.45 -0.35 11.28
N VAL A 515 -1.18 0.58 10.67
CA VAL A 515 -2.61 0.77 10.89
C VAL A 515 -3.38 0.41 9.63
N CYS A 516 -4.35 -0.50 9.71
CA CYS A 516 -5.19 -0.88 8.58
C CYS A 516 -6.66 -1.03 8.97
N GLY A 517 -7.57 -0.51 8.15
CA GLY A 517 -9.02 -0.60 8.39
C GLY A 517 -9.74 0.71 8.08
N SER A 518 -10.83 0.99 8.81
CA SER A 518 -11.69 2.13 8.49
C SER A 518 -11.02 3.48 8.72
N LEU A 519 -10.95 4.31 7.68
CA LEU A 519 -10.46 5.69 7.75
C LEU A 519 -11.32 6.52 8.71
N LEU A 520 -12.65 6.45 8.54
CA LEU A 520 -13.59 7.13 9.40
C LEU A 520 -13.70 6.41 10.76
N GLY A 521 -13.37 7.13 11.84
CA GLY A 521 -13.50 6.66 13.22
C GLY A 521 -12.29 5.90 13.75
N MET A 522 -11.89 4.78 13.14
CA MET A 522 -10.79 3.96 13.67
C MET A 522 -9.43 4.63 13.46
N ALA A 523 -9.09 5.01 12.23
CA ALA A 523 -7.77 5.57 11.93
C ALA A 523 -7.50 6.88 12.69
N SER A 524 -8.50 7.75 12.80
CA SER A 524 -8.42 8.98 13.60
C SER A 524 -8.29 8.67 15.09
N GLY A 525 -9.14 7.79 15.64
CA GLY A 525 -9.08 7.44 17.06
C GLY A 525 -7.77 6.75 17.47
N VAL A 526 -7.17 5.96 16.57
CA VAL A 526 -5.83 5.39 16.75
C VAL A 526 -4.77 6.48 16.71
N ALA A 527 -4.82 7.40 15.75
CA ALA A 527 -3.88 8.52 15.68
C ALA A 527 -3.90 9.34 16.97
N ASP A 528 -5.09 9.70 17.46
CA ASP A 528 -5.27 10.45 18.71
C ASP A 528 -4.69 9.69 19.91
N ALA A 529 -4.96 8.38 20.02
CA ALA A 529 -4.43 7.56 21.12
C ALA A 529 -2.92 7.39 21.05
N LEU A 530 -2.34 7.25 19.86
CA LEU A 530 -0.90 7.19 19.67
C LEU A 530 -0.24 8.52 20.05
N GLU A 531 -0.81 9.65 19.63
CA GLU A 531 -0.31 10.98 19.99
C GLU A 531 -0.43 11.26 21.49
N GLU A 532 -1.54 10.87 22.12
CA GLU A 532 -1.73 10.96 23.57
C GLU A 532 -0.66 10.18 24.36
N VAL A 533 -0.33 8.96 23.90
CA VAL A 533 0.59 8.07 24.62
C VAL A 533 2.07 8.37 24.33
N LEU A 534 2.41 8.65 23.07
CA LEU A 534 3.79 8.79 22.56
C LEU A 534 4.23 10.24 22.44
N GLY A 535 3.28 11.17 22.30
CA GLY A 535 3.53 12.58 22.00
C GLY A 535 3.74 12.85 20.51
N GLU A 536 3.42 14.07 20.11
CA GLU A 536 3.49 14.56 18.72
C GLU A 536 4.89 14.41 18.11
N SER A 537 5.96 14.75 18.86
CA SER A 537 7.34 14.67 18.36
C SER A 537 7.77 13.24 18.02
N GLN A 538 7.36 12.26 18.83
CA GLN A 538 7.69 10.85 18.58
C GLN A 538 6.91 10.31 17.38
N MET A 539 5.62 10.70 17.24
CA MET A 539 4.81 10.34 16.08
C MET A 539 5.39 10.90 14.78
N MET A 540 5.87 12.14 14.79
CA MET A 540 6.53 12.75 13.65
C MET A 540 7.83 12.02 13.29
N ALA A 541 8.66 11.68 14.29
CA ALA A 541 9.89 10.90 14.08
C ALA A 541 9.61 9.49 13.53
N LEU A 542 8.52 8.84 13.95
CA LEU A 542 8.10 7.55 13.40
C LEU A 542 7.67 7.68 11.94
N ALA A 543 6.90 8.71 11.59
CA ALA A 543 6.48 8.96 10.21
C ALA A 543 7.67 9.26 9.28
N GLU A 544 8.59 10.15 9.69
CA GLU A 544 9.79 10.51 8.92
C GLU A 544 10.73 9.31 8.70
N ALA A 545 10.84 8.45 9.72
CA ALA A 545 11.59 7.20 9.64
C ALA A 545 10.86 6.10 8.84
N GLY A 546 9.64 6.34 8.37
CA GLY A 546 8.82 5.33 7.69
C GLY A 546 8.43 4.15 8.59
N ARG A 547 8.40 4.37 9.90
CA ARG A 547 8.01 3.41 10.94
C ARG A 547 6.56 3.59 11.41
N TYR A 548 5.85 4.61 10.97
CA TYR A 548 4.39 4.71 11.10
C TYR A 548 3.76 4.67 9.71
N ARG A 549 3.01 3.61 9.41
CA ARG A 549 2.43 3.33 8.09
C ARG A 549 0.93 3.07 8.20
N ARG A 550 0.17 3.49 7.18
CA ARG A 550 -1.29 3.36 7.16
C ARG A 550 -1.80 2.86 5.81
N ASP A 551 -2.76 1.95 5.86
CA ASP A 551 -3.57 1.49 4.73
C ASP A 551 -5.04 1.51 5.15
N VAL A 552 -5.66 2.69 5.05
CA VAL A 552 -6.97 2.99 5.61
C VAL A 552 -7.93 3.45 4.52
N TYR A 553 -9.20 3.04 4.63
CA TYR A 553 -10.20 3.21 3.58
C TYR A 553 -11.61 3.47 4.11
#